data_AF-A0A9X7W0A5-F1
#
_entry.id   AF-A0A9X7W0A5-F1
#
_cell.length_a   1.000
_cell.length_b   1.000
_cell.length_c   1.000
_cell.angle_alpha   90.00
_cell.angle_beta   90.00
_cell.angle_gamma   90.00
#
_symmetry.space_group_name_H-M   'P 1'
#
loop_
_entity.id
_entity.type
_entity.pdbx_description
1 polymer ?
#
loop_
_entity_poly.entity_id
_entity_poly.type
_entity_poly.pdbx_seq_one_letter_code
_entity_poly.pdbx_strand_id
1 'polypeptide(L)'
;MLTIRNTANLAGIEISGDHQDLDTLYMALLMIIGDEGDFPTYEGARIRTLGVMYDVRHAFQADREFEFVDNGMDEDTMKLLDMITPQKNLYYKCQVYYPEALFVTMATNDFIRLYAKKQAKSATYPLMDKKNLWDSHIATADCFSPWSSIV
;
A
#
# COMPACT_ATOMS: atom_id res chain seq x y z
N MET A 1 2.17 10.48 -4.98
CA MET A 1 0.83 9.86 -4.99
C MET A 1 0.94 8.43 -5.48
N LEU A 2 0.45 7.47 -4.71
CA LEU A 2 0.42 6.05 -5.08
C LEU A 2 -0.45 5.82 -6.33
N THR A 3 0.07 5.10 -7.32
CA THR A 3 -0.68 4.69 -8.51
C THR A 3 -0.48 3.21 -8.80
N ILE A 4 -1.56 2.55 -9.21
CA ILE A 4 -1.57 1.14 -9.61
C ILE A 4 -2.02 1.08 -11.07
N ARG A 5 -1.20 0.49 -11.94
CA ARG A 5 -1.46 0.39 -13.38
C ARG A 5 -1.22 -1.02 -13.85
N ASN A 6 -1.82 -1.39 -14.98
CA ASN A 6 -1.49 -2.67 -15.60
C ASN A 6 -0.12 -2.57 -16.29
N THR A 7 0.66 -3.64 -16.20
CA THR A 7 1.91 -3.78 -16.97
C THR A 7 1.62 -3.83 -18.48
N ALA A 8 2.61 -3.47 -19.31
CA ALA A 8 2.43 -3.35 -20.76
C ALA A 8 1.89 -4.62 -21.45
N ASN A 9 2.20 -5.80 -20.91
CA ASN A 9 1.75 -7.10 -21.43
C ASN A 9 0.54 -7.68 -20.66
N LEU A 10 -0.09 -6.92 -19.77
CA LEU A 10 -1.17 -7.38 -18.89
C LEU A 10 -0.82 -8.67 -18.14
N ALA A 11 0.46 -8.84 -17.78
CA ALA A 11 0.93 -10.00 -17.01
C ALA A 11 0.71 -9.79 -15.49
N GLY A 12 0.50 -8.54 -15.09
CA GLY A 12 0.36 -8.13 -13.70
C GLY A 12 0.13 -6.63 -13.55
N ILE A 13 0.27 -6.17 -12.32
CA ILE A 13 0.15 -4.77 -11.91
C ILE A 13 1.52 -4.16 -11.64
N GLU A 14 1.66 -2.88 -11.95
CA GLU A 14 2.74 -2.00 -11.55
C GLU A 14 2.22 -1.09 -10.44
N ILE A 15 2.88 -1.09 -9.30
CA ILE A 15 2.64 -0.18 -8.19
C ILE A 15 3.75 0.86 -8.23
N SER A 16 3.38 2.13 -8.23
CA SER A 16 4.34 3.23 -8.24
C SER A 16 3.94 4.34 -7.28
N GLY A 17 4.92 5.03 -6.73
CA GLY A 17 4.70 6.13 -5.80
C GLY A 17 6.03 6.76 -5.39
N ASP A 18 5.97 7.85 -4.63
CA ASP A 18 7.17 8.37 -4.00
C ASP A 18 7.59 7.48 -2.81
N HIS A 19 8.72 7.80 -2.18
CA HIS A 19 9.23 7.03 -1.05
C HIS A 19 8.21 6.94 0.09
N GLN A 20 7.52 8.06 0.38
CA GLN A 20 6.61 8.15 1.51
C GLN A 20 5.31 7.38 1.25
N ASP A 21 4.79 7.42 0.03
CA ASP A 21 3.63 6.62 -0.39
C ASP A 21 3.88 5.12 -0.17
N LEU A 22 5.02 4.61 -0.65
CA LEU A 22 5.33 3.19 -0.58
C LEU A 22 5.70 2.74 0.84
N ASP A 23 6.41 3.56 1.60
CA ASP A 23 6.70 3.28 3.02
C ASP A 23 5.41 3.27 3.85
N THR A 24 4.50 4.21 3.62
CA THR A 24 3.19 4.26 4.31
C THR A 24 2.36 3.02 3.99
N LEU A 25 2.33 2.59 2.72
CA LEU A 25 1.66 1.36 2.31
C LEU A 25 2.27 0.13 2.99
N TYR A 26 3.60 0.04 2.99
CA TYR A 26 4.33 -1.06 3.63
C TYR A 26 4.02 -1.14 5.13
N MET A 27 4.11 -0.02 5.85
CA MET A 27 3.83 0.03 7.29
C MET A 27 2.37 -0.29 7.61
N ALA A 28 1.42 0.20 6.81
CA ALA A 28 0.01 -0.11 6.98
C ALA A 28 -0.29 -1.61 6.82
N LEU A 29 0.24 -2.22 5.76
CA LEU A 29 0.08 -3.66 5.54
C LEU A 29 0.74 -4.48 6.65
N LEU A 30 1.94 -4.09 7.11
CA LEU A 30 2.66 -4.76 8.19
C LEU A 30 1.85 -4.75 9.50
N MET A 31 1.22 -3.62 9.83
CA MET A 31 0.37 -3.51 11.01
C MET A 31 -0.88 -4.39 10.93
N ILE A 32 -1.47 -4.52 9.74
CA ILE A 32 -2.73 -5.26 9.53
C ILE A 32 -2.51 -6.79 9.53
N ILE A 33 -1.44 -7.27 8.90
CA ILE A 33 -1.15 -8.71 8.86
C ILE A 33 -0.78 -9.29 10.24
N GLY A 34 -0.31 -8.44 11.16
CA GLY A 34 0.08 -8.82 12.51
C GLY A 34 1.45 -9.51 12.60
N ASP A 35 1.83 -9.78 13.85
CA ASP A 35 3.13 -10.38 14.17
C ASP A 35 3.14 -11.89 13.92
N GLU A 36 4.32 -12.52 14.05
CA GLU A 36 4.42 -13.97 13.96
C GLU A 36 3.60 -14.65 15.06
N GLY A 37 2.77 -15.63 14.70
CA GLY A 37 1.83 -16.28 15.61
C GLY A 37 0.48 -15.57 15.77
N ASP A 38 0.32 -14.35 15.22
CA ASP A 38 -1.01 -13.78 15.03
C ASP A 38 -1.75 -14.51 13.91
N PHE A 39 -3.03 -14.78 14.14
CA PHE A 39 -3.92 -15.46 13.17
C PHE A 39 -3.34 -16.77 12.60
N PRO A 40 -3.12 -17.82 13.43
CA PRO A 40 -2.41 -19.04 13.01
C PRO A 40 -2.98 -19.73 11.75
N THR A 41 -4.30 -19.65 11.54
CA THR A 41 -4.97 -20.21 10.36
C THR A 41 -4.60 -19.50 9.04
N TYR A 42 -4.05 -18.29 9.13
CA TYR A 42 -3.70 -17.41 8.00
C TYR A 42 -2.19 -17.30 7.76
N GLU A 43 -1.34 -18.06 8.45
CA GLU A 43 0.14 -17.97 8.31
C GLU A 43 0.61 -18.14 6.85
N GLY A 44 0.04 -19.08 6.11
CA GLY A 44 0.37 -19.24 4.69
C GLY A 44 0.02 -18.02 3.84
N ALA A 45 -1.11 -17.36 4.13
CA ALA A 45 -1.50 -16.12 3.47
C ALA A 45 -0.58 -14.96 3.88
N ARG A 46 -0.20 -14.90 5.16
CA ARG A 46 0.72 -13.90 5.71
C ARG A 46 2.08 -13.94 5.02
N ILE A 47 2.66 -15.15 4.85
CA ILE A 47 3.95 -15.33 4.16
C ILE A 47 3.89 -14.82 2.71
N ARG A 48 2.79 -15.08 2.00
CA ARG A 48 2.62 -14.61 0.61
C ARG A 48 2.46 -13.10 0.53
N THR A 49 1.66 -12.50 1.41
CA THR A 49 1.54 -11.04 1.53
C THR A 49 2.89 -10.40 1.86
N LEU A 50 3.66 -10.99 2.77
CA LEU A 50 5.03 -10.54 3.08
C LEU A 50 5.96 -10.64 1.86
N GLY A 51 5.78 -11.63 0.98
CA GLY A 51 6.50 -11.72 -0.29
C GLY A 51 6.25 -10.53 -1.21
N VAL A 52 5.01 -10.08 -1.35
CA VAL A 52 4.69 -8.86 -2.12
C VAL A 52 5.23 -7.61 -1.42
N MET A 53 5.13 -7.54 -0.09
CA MET A 53 5.70 -6.43 0.69
C MET A 53 7.22 -6.36 0.59
N TYR A 54 7.89 -7.50 0.44
CA TYR A 54 9.33 -7.56 0.18
C TYR A 54 9.67 -6.85 -1.14
N ASP A 55 8.91 -7.09 -2.20
CA ASP A 55 9.10 -6.42 -3.49
C ASP A 55 8.86 -4.90 -3.40
N VAL A 56 7.83 -4.47 -2.67
CA VAL A 56 7.55 -3.05 -2.41
C VAL A 56 8.72 -2.41 -1.64
N ARG A 57 9.22 -3.08 -0.60
CA ARG A 57 10.34 -2.61 0.20
C ARG A 57 11.61 -2.41 -0.62
N HIS A 58 11.92 -3.36 -1.49
CA HIS A 58 13.10 -3.25 -2.36
C HIS A 58 12.96 -2.11 -3.38
N ALA A 59 11.73 -1.83 -3.84
CA ALA A 59 11.51 -0.74 -4.78
C ALA A 59 11.87 0.63 -4.20
N PHE A 60 11.38 0.99 -3.00
CA PHE A 60 11.71 2.30 -2.41
C PHE A 60 13.11 2.38 -1.79
N GLN A 61 13.84 1.26 -1.73
CA GLN A 61 15.27 1.20 -1.41
C GLN A 61 16.18 1.44 -2.64
N ALA A 62 15.58 1.85 -3.77
CA ALA A 62 16.26 2.09 -5.04
C ALA A 62 16.94 0.85 -5.65
N ASP A 63 16.52 -0.35 -5.26
CA ASP A 63 17.01 -1.63 -5.81
C ASP A 63 16.21 -2.06 -7.06
N ARG A 64 15.19 -1.28 -7.45
CA ARG A 64 14.35 -1.51 -8.65
C ARG A 64 14.22 -0.26 -9.51
N GLU A 65 13.32 -0.34 -10.49
CA GLU A 65 13.00 0.72 -11.43
C GLU A 65 12.51 1.99 -10.73
N PHE A 66 12.95 3.14 -11.24
CA PHE A 66 12.48 4.45 -10.82
C PHE A 66 12.24 5.34 -12.04
N GLU A 67 11.34 6.31 -11.90
CA GLU A 67 10.98 7.28 -12.93
C GLU A 67 10.99 8.69 -12.34
N PHE A 68 11.46 9.66 -13.12
CA PHE A 68 11.36 11.08 -12.77
C PHE A 68 10.09 11.66 -13.34
N VAL A 69 9.20 12.13 -12.45
CA VAL A 69 7.93 12.75 -12.81
C VAL A 69 8.04 14.26 -12.58
N ASP A 70 7.76 15.06 -13.61
CA ASP A 70 7.77 16.52 -13.48
C ASP A 70 6.73 16.97 -12.46
N ASN A 71 7.13 17.83 -11.51
CA ASN A 71 6.28 18.23 -10.39
C ASN A 71 5.66 19.63 -10.56
N GLY A 72 5.82 20.23 -11.74
CA GLY A 72 5.28 21.55 -12.07
C GLY A 72 6.00 22.72 -11.39
N MET A 73 7.09 22.48 -10.67
CA MET A 73 7.90 23.55 -10.08
C MET A 73 8.81 24.14 -11.15
N ASP A 74 8.33 25.19 -11.81
CA ASP A 74 9.13 26.07 -12.68
C ASP A 74 9.89 27.13 -11.85
N GLU A 75 10.95 27.71 -12.40
CA GLU A 75 11.75 28.78 -11.77
C GLU A 75 10.88 29.95 -11.30
N ASP A 76 9.87 30.33 -12.09
CA ASP A 76 8.95 31.41 -11.73
C ASP A 76 8.05 31.02 -10.56
N THR A 77 7.66 29.74 -10.48
CA THR A 77 6.84 29.20 -9.39
C THR A 77 7.66 29.08 -8.10
N MET A 78 8.93 28.69 -8.21
CA MET A 78 9.86 28.63 -7.06
C MET A 78 10.16 30.02 -6.50
N LYS A 79 10.34 31.03 -7.35
CA LYS A 79 10.50 32.43 -6.93
C LYS A 79 9.23 32.97 -6.27
N LEU A 80 8.06 32.62 -6.80
CA LEU A 80 6.77 33.03 -6.24
C LEU A 80 6.54 32.43 -4.84
N LEU A 81 6.91 31.16 -4.64
CA LEU A 81 6.72 30.43 -3.38
C LEU A 81 7.89 30.58 -2.39
N ASP A 82 8.95 31.32 -2.76
CA ASP A 82 10.20 31.50 -2.00
C ASP A 82 10.77 30.16 -1.48
N MET A 83 10.72 29.12 -2.34
CA MET A 83 11.06 27.75 -1.96
C MET A 83 11.93 27.09 -3.02
N ILE A 84 13.10 26.57 -2.59
CA ILE A 84 14.02 25.82 -3.45
C ILE A 84 13.62 24.35 -3.41
N THR A 85 13.12 23.82 -4.52
CA THR A 85 12.76 22.40 -4.66
C THR A 85 13.28 21.83 -5.97
N PRO A 86 13.45 20.50 -6.09
CA PRO A 86 13.74 19.86 -7.37
C PRO A 86 12.57 20.07 -8.34
N GLN A 87 12.83 20.17 -9.64
CA GLN A 87 11.78 20.27 -10.69
C GLN A 87 11.09 18.92 -10.98
N LYS A 88 11.66 17.82 -10.49
CA LYS A 88 11.15 16.46 -10.71
C LYS A 88 11.10 15.69 -9.40
N ASN A 89 10.01 14.95 -9.23
CA ASN A 89 9.85 13.99 -8.16
C ASN A 89 10.34 12.61 -8.61
N LEU A 90 10.92 11.86 -7.68
CA LEU A 90 11.38 10.49 -7.92
C LEU A 90 10.28 9.51 -7.52
N TYR A 91 9.84 8.70 -8.49
CA TYR A 91 8.81 7.67 -8.29
C TYR A 91 9.46 6.31 -8.40
N TYR A 92 9.26 5.45 -7.41
CA TYR A 92 9.73 4.08 -7.42
C TYR A 92 8.65 3.15 -7.96
N LYS A 93 9.05 2.02 -8.54
CA LYS A 93 8.14 1.06 -9.17
C LYS A 93 8.42 -0.36 -8.71
N CYS A 94 7.35 -1.12 -8.48
CA CYS A 94 7.41 -2.58 -8.39
C CYS A 94 6.33 -3.21 -9.26
N GLN A 95 6.65 -4.38 -9.82
CA GLN A 95 5.72 -5.15 -10.64
C GLN A 95 5.37 -6.44 -9.91
N VAL A 96 4.08 -6.79 -9.90
CA VAL A 96 3.53 -7.97 -9.24
C VAL A 96 2.60 -8.70 -10.22
N TYR A 97 2.78 -10.01 -10.39
CA TYR A 97 1.93 -10.80 -11.28
C TYR A 97 0.47 -10.84 -10.79
N TYR A 98 -0.47 -10.92 -11.73
CA TYR A 98 -1.91 -10.93 -11.39
C TYR A 98 -2.32 -12.01 -10.39
N PRO A 99 -1.88 -13.28 -10.51
CA PRO A 99 -2.28 -14.31 -9.56
C PRO A 99 -1.89 -13.97 -8.12
N GLU A 100 -0.70 -13.38 -7.93
CA GLU A 100 -0.23 -12.97 -6.61
C GLU A 100 -0.97 -11.72 -6.13
N ALA A 101 -1.11 -10.70 -6.98
CA ALA A 101 -1.80 -9.47 -6.66
C ALA A 101 -3.26 -9.74 -6.22
N LEU A 102 -3.99 -10.55 -6.98
CA LEU A 102 -5.37 -10.92 -6.66
C LEU A 102 -5.46 -11.69 -5.33
N PHE A 103 -4.54 -12.64 -5.12
CA PHE A 103 -4.48 -13.40 -3.88
C PHE A 103 -4.24 -12.48 -2.68
N VAL A 104 -3.23 -11.60 -2.77
CA VAL A 104 -2.86 -10.68 -1.69
C VAL A 104 -3.98 -9.69 -1.43
N THR A 105 -4.64 -9.14 -2.44
CA THR A 105 -5.82 -8.28 -2.24
C THR A 105 -6.91 -8.99 -1.44
N MET A 106 -7.23 -10.24 -1.79
CA MET A 106 -8.25 -11.01 -1.05
C MET A 106 -7.79 -11.31 0.38
N ALA A 107 -6.53 -11.69 0.57
CA ALA A 107 -5.96 -11.95 1.88
C ALA A 107 -5.96 -10.69 2.76
N THR A 108 -5.60 -9.53 2.21
CA THR A 108 -5.61 -8.24 2.92
C THR A 108 -7.00 -7.89 3.43
N ASN A 109 -8.06 -8.14 2.66
CA ASN A 109 -9.44 -7.92 3.12
C ASN A 109 -9.78 -8.78 4.35
N ASP A 110 -9.32 -10.02 4.39
CA ASP A 110 -9.50 -10.89 5.54
C ASP A 110 -8.64 -10.43 6.74
N PHE A 111 -7.39 -10.03 6.50
CA PHE A 111 -6.53 -9.47 7.55
C PHE A 111 -7.12 -8.19 8.15
N ILE A 112 -7.71 -7.30 7.35
CA ILE A 112 -8.41 -6.10 7.85
C ILE A 112 -9.53 -6.51 8.83
N ARG A 113 -10.32 -7.54 8.50
CA ARG A 113 -11.38 -8.04 9.37
C ARG A 113 -10.84 -8.65 10.66
N LEU A 114 -9.74 -9.39 10.56
CA LEU A 114 -9.07 -10.02 11.71
C LEU A 114 -8.44 -8.98 12.64
N TYR A 115 -7.77 -7.97 12.06
CA TYR A 115 -7.21 -6.81 12.75
C TYR A 115 -8.30 -6.01 13.48
N ALA A 116 -9.39 -5.68 12.78
CA ALA A 116 -10.53 -4.97 13.37
C ALA A 116 -11.15 -5.76 14.54
N LYS A 117 -11.31 -7.09 14.40
CA LYS A 117 -11.78 -7.98 15.48
C LYS A 117 -10.82 -8.01 16.68
N LYS A 118 -9.50 -8.02 16.42
CA LYS A 118 -8.47 -8.01 17.47
C LYS A 118 -8.53 -6.71 18.28
N GLN A 119 -8.76 -5.57 17.62
CA GLN A 119 -8.92 -4.27 18.29
C GLN A 119 -10.25 -4.10 19.04
N ALA A 120 -11.36 -4.53 18.42
CA ALA A 120 -12.72 -4.32 18.93
C ALA A 120 -13.37 -5.65 19.35
N LYS A 121 -12.77 -6.33 20.34
CA LYS A 121 -13.19 -7.67 20.81
C LYS A 121 -14.65 -7.78 21.26
N SER A 122 -15.25 -6.68 21.73
CA SER A 122 -16.62 -6.65 22.26
C SER A 122 -17.65 -6.09 21.28
N ALA A 123 -17.25 -5.63 20.10
CA ALA A 123 -18.14 -4.97 19.16
C ALA A 123 -18.85 -5.98 18.25
N THR A 124 -20.17 -5.82 18.08
CA THR A 124 -20.98 -6.63 17.15
C THR A 124 -20.54 -6.44 15.70
N TYR A 125 -20.13 -5.22 15.34
CA TYR A 125 -19.60 -4.87 14.02
C TYR A 125 -18.21 -4.23 14.19
N PRO A 126 -17.13 -5.03 14.21
CA PRO A 126 -15.79 -4.55 14.54
C PRO A 126 -15.29 -3.40 13.65
N LEU A 127 -15.61 -3.42 12.35
CA LEU A 127 -15.19 -2.35 11.41
C LEU A 127 -15.87 -1.00 11.66
N MET A 128 -17.07 -1.00 12.26
CA MET A 128 -17.83 0.21 12.56
C MET A 128 -17.56 0.74 13.98
N ASP A 129 -16.66 0.09 14.72
CA ASP A 129 -16.26 0.56 16.04
C ASP A 129 -15.46 1.85 15.93
N LYS A 130 -15.62 2.76 16.90
CA LYS A 130 -14.93 4.06 16.92
C LYS A 130 -13.41 3.93 16.81
N LYS A 131 -12.83 2.81 17.27
CA LYS A 131 -11.39 2.54 17.17
C LYS A 131 -10.93 2.25 15.74
N ASN A 132 -11.77 1.58 14.94
CA ASN A 132 -11.41 1.10 13.61
C ASN A 132 -11.91 2.02 12.48
N LEU A 133 -12.98 2.80 12.72
CA LEU A 133 -13.62 3.64 11.68
C LEU A 133 -12.67 4.65 11.04
N TRP A 134 -11.70 5.16 11.82
CA TRP A 134 -10.73 6.17 11.39
C TRP A 134 -9.28 5.66 11.45
N ASP A 135 -9.08 4.35 11.47
CA ASP A 135 -7.73 3.76 11.51
C ASP A 135 -7.05 3.99 10.15
N SER A 136 -5.93 4.71 10.16
CA SER A 136 -5.19 5.06 8.94
C SER A 136 -4.60 3.85 8.24
N HIS A 137 -4.27 2.79 8.98
CA HIS A 137 -3.74 1.56 8.41
C HIS A 137 -4.83 0.83 7.62
N ILE A 138 -6.05 0.74 8.19
CA ILE A 138 -7.21 0.15 7.50
C ILE A 138 -7.50 0.91 6.21
N ALA A 139 -7.58 2.25 6.27
CA ALA A 139 -7.85 3.08 5.10
C ALA A 139 -6.77 2.91 4.01
N THR A 140 -5.49 2.88 4.40
CA THR A 140 -4.37 2.73 3.45
C THR A 140 -4.34 1.34 2.81
N ALA A 141 -4.62 0.29 3.57
CA ALA A 141 -4.69 -1.07 3.03
C ALA A 141 -5.94 -1.29 2.15
N ASP A 142 -7.03 -0.59 2.42
CA ASP A 142 -8.23 -0.65 1.57
C ASP A 142 -8.03 0.08 0.24
N CYS A 143 -7.23 1.15 0.20
CA CYS A 143 -6.78 1.78 -1.05
C CYS A 143 -5.98 0.85 -1.96
N PHE A 144 -5.35 -0.19 -1.40
CA PHE A 144 -4.64 -1.22 -2.17
C PHE A 144 -5.60 -2.23 -2.83
N SER A 145 -6.85 -2.33 -2.34
CA SER A 145 -7.87 -3.21 -2.91
C SER A 145 -8.60 -2.50 -4.06
N PRO A 146 -8.57 -3.02 -5.31
CA PRO A 146 -9.29 -2.43 -6.43
C PRO A 146 -10.82 -2.45 -6.27
N TRP A 147 -11.33 -3.15 -5.25
CA TRP A 147 -12.76 -3.42 -5.05
C TRP A 147 -13.41 -2.56 -3.97
N SER A 148 -12.66 -1.65 -3.32
CA SER A 148 -13.20 -0.74 -2.28
C SER A 148 -14.23 0.26 -2.84
N SER A 149 -14.32 0.41 -4.17
CA SER A 149 -15.29 1.29 -4.84
C SER A 149 -16.65 0.65 -5.17
N ILE A 150 -16.91 -0.62 -4.77
CA ILE A 150 -18.14 -1.37 -5.14
C ILE A 150 -19.13 -1.57 -3.97
N VAL A 151 -18.97 -0.89 -2.82
CA VAL A 151 -19.97 -0.91 -1.75
C VAL A 151 -20.33 0.49 -1.29
#